data_AF-A0A2H1EBR3-F1
#
_entry.id   AF-A0A2H1EBR3-F1
#
_cell.length_a   1.000
_cell.length_b   1.000
_cell.length_c   1.000
_cell.angle_alpha   90.00
_cell.angle_beta   90.00
_cell.angle_gamma   90.00
#
_symmetry.space_group_name_H-M   'P 1'
#
loop_
_entity.id
_entity.type
_entity.pdbx_description
1 polymer ?
#
loop_
_entity_poly.entity_id
_entity_poly.type
_entity_poly.pdbx_seq_one_letter_code
_entity_poly.pdbx_strand_id
1 'polypeptide(L)' 'MLQNHVRIFTGSAILVNRLKFLLDEINITSIINNGIEAGRLAGFGTLAESVDLYILKKDVALASSTIEKFQKEITN' A
#
# COMPACT_ATOMS: atom_id res chain seq x y z
N MET A 1 4.80 4.33 19.70
CA MET A 1 5.05 2.87 19.55
C MET A 1 4.41 2.41 18.23
N LEU A 2 5.16 2.29 17.13
CA LEU A 2 4.68 1.81 15.82
C LEU A 2 4.40 0.29 15.77
N GLN A 3 4.10 -0.34 16.92
CA GLN A 3 4.12 -1.80 17.11
C GLN A 3 2.95 -2.55 16.45
N ASN A 4 1.94 -1.83 15.94
CA ASN A 4 0.70 -2.43 15.41
C ASN A 4 0.59 -2.36 13.89
N HIS A 5 1.61 -1.91 13.15
CA HIS A 5 1.55 -1.89 11.69
C HIS A 5 2.19 -3.15 11.12
N VAL A 6 1.49 -3.82 10.20
CA VAL A 6 1.99 -4.99 9.48
C VAL A 6 2.13 -4.65 8.01
N ARG A 7 3.20 -5.15 7.39
CA ARG A 7 3.42 -5.03 5.95
C ARG A 7 2.47 -5.98 5.23
N ILE A 8 1.71 -5.47 4.26
CA ILE A 8 0.72 -6.25 3.51
C ILE A 8 1.05 -6.42 2.04
N PHE A 9 1.84 -5.51 1.47
CA PHE A 9 2.15 -5.51 0.06
C PHE A 9 3.45 -4.76 -0.18
N THR A 10 4.23 -5.24 -1.13
CA THR A 10 5.47 -4.61 -1.61
C THR A 10 5.47 -4.64 -3.12
N GLY A 11 5.73 -3.51 -3.76
CA GLY A 11 5.78 -3.46 -5.22
C GLY A 11 6.04 -2.06 -5.75
N SER A 12 5.74 -1.83 -7.02
CA SER A 12 5.90 -0.51 -7.64
C SER A 12 5.01 0.54 -6.96
N ALA A 13 5.48 1.79 -6.93
CA ALA A 13 4.73 2.92 -6.38
C ALA A 13 3.30 3.07 -6.95
N ILE A 14 3.11 2.69 -8.22
CA ILE A 14 1.79 2.70 -8.87
C ILE A 14 0.83 1.70 -8.21
N LEU A 15 1.28 0.45 -8.03
CA LEU A 15 0.47 -0.62 -7.43
C LEU A 15 0.17 -0.34 -5.97
N VAL A 16 1.17 0.12 -5.21
CA VAL A 16 0.99 0.51 -3.81
C VAL A 16 0.02 1.69 -3.65
N ASN A 17 0.09 2.71 -4.51
CA ASN A 17 -0.87 3.81 -4.48
C ASN A 17 -2.30 3.35 -4.83
N ARG A 18 -2.44 2.44 -5.81
CA ARG A 18 -3.75 1.85 -6.13
C ARG A 18 -4.32 1.06 -4.96
N LEU A 19 -3.51 0.21 -4.32
CA LEU A 19 -3.95 -0.54 -3.15
C LEU A 19 -4.27 0.38 -1.97
N LYS A 20 -3.47 1.43 -1.74
CA LYS A 20 -3.77 2.47 -0.75
C LYS A 20 -5.13 3.13 -1.00
N PHE A 21 -5.44 3.48 -2.25
CA PHE A 21 -6.73 4.07 -2.62
C PHE A 21 -7.89 3.12 -2.31
N LEU A 22 -7.79 1.85 -2.70
CA LEU A 22 -8.81 0.84 -2.42
C LEU A 22 -9.04 0.63 -0.90
N LEU A 23 -7.98 0.72 -0.11
CA LEU A 23 -8.07 0.66 1.35
C LEU A 23 -8.73 1.92 1.95
N ASP A 24 -8.44 3.09 1.38
CA ASP A 24 -9.03 4.37 1.81
C ASP A 24 -10.55 4.40 1.58
N GLU A 25 -11.04 3.84 0.46
CA GLU A 25 -12.48 3.72 0.18
C GLU A 25 -13.24 2.90 1.25
N ILE A 26 -12.57 1.91 1.85
CA ILE A 26 -13.12 1.12 2.96
C ILE A 26 -12.73 1.65 4.33
N ASN A 27 -12.29 2.91 4.41
CA ASN A 27 -11.88 3.62 5.64
C ASN A 27 -10.69 2.95 6.38
N ILE A 28 -9.82 2.23 5.66
CA ILE A 28 -8.61 1.63 6.22
C ILE A 28 -7.40 2.54 5.95
N THR A 29 -6.85 3.09 7.03
CA THR A 29 -5.62 3.88 6.95
C THR A 29 -4.41 2.99 6.65
N SER A 30 -3.71 3.31 5.57
CA SER A 30 -2.48 2.64 5.16
C SER A 30 -1.30 3.60 5.08
N ILE A 31 -0.15 3.12 5.55
CA ILE A 31 1.13 3.83 5.62
C ILE A 31 2.05 3.26 4.55
N ILE A 32 2.48 4.12 3.63
CA ILE A 32 3.50 3.76 2.65
C ILE A 32 4.85 4.06 3.29
N ASN A 33 5.72 3.06 3.37
CA ASN A 33 7.12 3.25 3.69
C ASN A 33 7.93 3.14 2.40
N ASN A 34 8.40 4.29 1.94
CA ASN A 34 9.39 4.39 0.89
C ASN A 34 10.58 5.08 1.54
N GLY A 35 11.77 4.49 1.52
CA GLY A 35 12.99 5.12 2.06
C GLY A 35 13.36 6.44 1.35
N ILE A 36 12.63 6.78 0.29
CA ILE A 36 12.68 8.03 -0.45
C ILE A 36 11.66 9.00 0.15
N GLU A 37 12.08 9.71 1.18
CA GLU A 37 11.27 10.72 1.85
C GLU A 37 10.69 11.73 0.84
N ALA A 38 9.37 11.87 0.81
CA ALA A 38 8.62 13.01 0.23
C ALA A 38 8.78 13.41 -1.27
N GLY A 39 9.69 12.83 -2.05
CA GLY A 39 10.11 13.40 -3.34
C GLY A 39 9.10 13.45 -4.51
N ARG A 40 7.91 12.82 -4.41
CA ARG A 40 6.97 12.66 -5.54
C ARG A 40 5.51 13.04 -5.21
N LEU A 41 5.29 14.17 -4.54
CA LEU A 41 3.99 14.85 -4.57
C LEU A 41 3.69 15.49 -5.96
N ALA A 42 4.64 15.47 -6.91
CA ALA A 42 4.74 16.46 -7.99
C ALA A 42 4.60 15.97 -9.46
N GLY A 43 4.12 14.75 -9.71
CA GLY A 43 3.88 14.27 -11.07
C GLY A 43 5.03 13.44 -11.67
N PHE A 44 4.62 12.52 -12.56
CA PHE A 44 5.41 11.65 -13.44
C PHE A 44 6.90 11.39 -13.14
N GLY A 45 7.20 10.14 -12.80
CA GLY A 45 8.51 9.52 -13.05
C GLY A 45 9.46 9.47 -11.86
N THR A 46 9.40 8.39 -11.09
CA THR A 46 10.63 7.83 -10.48
C THR A 46 10.65 6.34 -10.74
N LEU A 47 11.77 5.90 -11.30
CA LEU A 47 12.02 4.56 -11.81
C LEU A 47 12.23 3.59 -10.65
N ALA A 48 11.44 2.51 -10.64
CA ALA A 48 11.80 1.20 -10.09
C ALA A 48 12.33 1.13 -8.65
N GLU A 49 11.79 1.90 -7.70
CA GLU A 49 12.00 1.61 -6.28
C GLU A 49 10.77 0.89 -5.70
N SER A 50 11.03 -0.28 -5.10
CA SER A 50 10.00 -1.09 -4.46
C SER A 50 9.57 -0.41 -3.17
N VAL A 51 8.29 -0.11 -3.07
CA VAL A 51 7.68 0.51 -1.90
C VAL A 51 6.89 -0.50 -1.11
N ASP A 52 6.92 -0.34 0.21
CA ASP A 52 6.20 -1.19 1.14
C ASP A 52 4.92 -0.48 1.63
N LEU A 53 3.81 -1.21 1.67
CA LEU A 53 2.55 -0.75 2.24
C LEU A 53 2.27 -1.46 3.57
N TYR A 54 1.97 -0.67 4.58
CA TYR A 54 1.65 -1.12 5.92
C TYR A 54 0.24 -0.70 6.30
N ILE A 55 -0.45 -1.54 7.07
CA ILE A 55 -1.74 -1.23 7.68
C ILE A 55 -1.73 -1.60 9.15
N LEU A 56 -2.69 -1.08 9.91
CA LEU A 56 -2.89 -1.52 11.28
C LEU A 56 -3.31 -3.00 11.31
N LYS A 57 -2.74 -3.75 12.24
CA LYS A 57 -3.02 -5.18 12.46
C LYS A 57 -4.51 -5.45 12.70
N LYS A 58 -5.23 -4.51 13.31
CA LYS A 58 -6.68 -4.59 13.55
C LYS A 58 -7.49 -4.61 12.24
N ASP A 59 -6.99 -3.93 11.21
CA ASP A 59 -7.68 -3.73 9.93
C ASP A 59 -7.30 -4.80 8.91
N VAL A 60 -6.33 -5.68 9.22
CA VAL A 60 -5.89 -6.79 8.35
C VAL A 60 -7.04 -7.70 7.98
N ALA A 61 -7.93 -8.01 8.93
CA ALA A 61 -9.08 -8.88 8.68
C ALA A 61 -10.03 -8.29 7.62
N LEU A 62 -10.24 -6.97 7.64
CA LEU A 62 -11.06 -6.26 6.65
C LEU A 62 -10.32 -6.09 5.33
N ALA A 63 -9.04 -5.72 5.40
CA ALA A 63 -8.20 -5.48 4.23
C ALA A 63 -7.90 -6.75 3.44
N SER A 64 -7.90 -7.93 4.07
CA SER A 64 -7.52 -9.20 3.42
C SER A 64 -8.32 -9.45 2.13
N SER A 65 -9.64 -9.25 2.18
CA SER A 65 -10.50 -9.46 1.00
C SER A 65 -10.13 -8.51 -0.15
N THR A 66 -9.82 -7.24 0.15
CA THR A 66 -9.41 -6.24 -0.83
C THR A 66 -8.03 -6.55 -1.40
N ILE A 67 -7.08 -6.94 -0.54
CA ILE A 67 -5.72 -7.30 -0.94
C ILE A 67 -5.73 -8.54 -1.85
N GLU A 68 -6.50 -9.57 -1.49
CA GLU A 68 -6.63 -10.79 -2.29
C GLU A 68 -7.26 -10.51 -3.66
N LYS A 69 -8.31 -9.69 -3.72
CA LYS A 69 -8.91 -9.26 -4.99
C LYS A 69 -7.89 -8.50 -5.84
N PHE A 70 -7.17 -7.55 -5.25
CA PHE A 70 -6.16 -6.77 -5.93
C PHE A 70 -5.03 -7.65 -6.48
N GLN A 71 -4.52 -8.61 -5.68
CA GLN A 71 -3.48 -9.55 -6.12
C GLN A 71 -3.93 -10.42 -7.31
N LYS A 72 -5.19 -10.86 -7.31
CA LYS A 72 -5.77 -11.59 -8.44
C LYS A 72 -5.87 -10.73 -9.69
N GLU A 73 -6.26 -9.45 -9.56
CA GLU A 73 -6.33 -8.53 -10.70
C GLU A 73 -4.98 -8.27 -11.37
N ILE A 74 -3.89 -8.20 -10.60
CA ILE A 74 -2.56 -7.91 -11.15
C ILE A 74 -1.82 -9.15 -11.68
N THR A 75 -2.27 -10.35 -11.31
CA THR A 75 -1.61 -11.64 -11.67
C THR A 75 -2.29 -12.32 -12.87
N ASN A 76 -3.49 -11.89 -13.25
CA ASN A 76 -4.29 -12.47 -14.32
C ASN A 76 -4.14 -11.73 -15.64
#